data_AF-A0A1M6TD47-F1
#
_entry.id   AF-A0A1M6TD47-F1
#
_cell.length_a   1.000
_cell.length_b   1.000
_cell.length_c   1.000
_cell.angle_alpha   90.00
_cell.angle_beta   90.00
_cell.angle_gamma   90.00
#
_symmetry.space_group_name_H-M   'P 1'
#
loop_
_entity.id
_entity.type
_entity.pdbx_description
1 polymer ?
#
loop_
_entity_poly.entity_id
_entity_poly.type
_entity_poly.pdbx_seq_one_letter_code
_entity_poly.pdbx_strand_id
1 'polypeptide(L)'
;MVILENEPMSRHTSFKVGGEARYFFKVESVDEILDVRKRLADQNLPFFVLGNGTNLLVSDKGFGGGIITLGKSFSEVQDLGNGKFKVGAGVSLGAFARKSIKMGYSGIHKLAGIPGTLGGAIYMNAGAYGQEICQTCVEVESLDANGTVHTRTAAQCDFGYRHSGFQVSSDDRAKGQAEIILSATFQLEPAEMSGKDSYTLETEMQECMAKRKASQPLNMPNAGSTFKRLDVGAEDMPQQIAPGYYIEQAGLKGYRIGGAEVSTVHANFIVNADNATASDIKALSEYVQQKVFEKFGIQLKREIILLGG
;
A
#
# COMPACT_ATOMS: atom_id res chain seq x y z
N MET A 1 -14.23 17.55 -10.34
CA MET A 1 -14.50 16.49 -9.34
C MET A 1 -15.66 15.61 -9.78
N VAL A 2 -15.45 14.29 -9.86
CA VAL A 2 -16.52 13.29 -10.08
C VAL A 2 -16.92 12.68 -8.75
N ILE A 3 -18.22 12.57 -8.49
CA ILE A 3 -18.77 12.06 -7.22
C ILE A 3 -19.70 10.89 -7.52
N LEU A 4 -19.50 9.78 -6.82
CA LEU A 4 -20.43 8.65 -6.76
C LEU A 4 -20.95 8.53 -5.33
N GLU A 5 -22.22 8.17 -5.18
CA GLU A 5 -22.84 7.91 -3.88
C GLU A 5 -23.09 6.41 -3.73
N ASN A 6 -22.97 5.90 -2.49
CA ASN A 6 -23.16 4.48 -2.18
C ASN A 6 -22.32 3.56 -3.08
N GLU A 7 -21.05 3.92 -3.29
CA GLU A 7 -20.17 3.22 -4.24
C GLU A 7 -19.60 1.94 -3.61
N PRO A 8 -19.83 0.74 -4.19
CA PRO A 8 -19.33 -0.51 -3.62
C PRO A 8 -17.80 -0.60 -3.61
N MET A 9 -17.21 -0.73 -2.42
CA MET A 9 -15.75 -0.78 -2.27
C MET A 9 -15.13 -2.06 -2.83
N SER A 10 -15.91 -3.13 -3.02
CA SER A 10 -15.48 -4.34 -3.74
C SER A 10 -14.97 -4.06 -5.17
N ARG A 11 -15.38 -2.96 -5.81
CA ARG A 11 -14.86 -2.53 -7.12
C ARG A 11 -13.45 -1.93 -7.04
N HIS A 12 -13.08 -1.40 -5.88
CA HIS A 12 -11.89 -0.56 -5.67
C HIS A 12 -10.82 -1.20 -4.78
N THR A 13 -11.10 -2.35 -4.17
CA THR A 13 -10.12 -3.12 -3.37
C THR A 13 -9.56 -4.31 -4.15
N SER A 14 -8.33 -4.71 -3.85
CA SER A 14 -7.70 -5.88 -4.47
C SER A 14 -8.21 -7.21 -3.93
N PHE A 15 -8.83 -7.22 -2.74
CA PHE A 15 -9.59 -8.36 -2.22
C PHE A 15 -10.92 -8.60 -2.96
N LYS A 16 -11.42 -7.60 -3.69
CA LYS A 16 -12.75 -7.62 -4.31
C LYS A 16 -13.89 -7.79 -3.30
N VAL A 17 -13.72 -7.18 -2.13
CA VAL A 17 -14.71 -7.17 -1.03
C VAL A 17 -14.91 -5.76 -0.49
N GLY A 18 -15.95 -5.59 0.31
CA GLY A 18 -16.26 -4.35 1.02
C GLY A 18 -17.58 -3.73 0.58
N GLY A 19 -18.33 -3.25 1.57
CA GLY A 19 -19.61 -2.58 1.38
C GLY A 19 -19.47 -1.19 0.76
N GLU A 20 -20.54 -0.42 0.81
CA GLU A 20 -20.62 0.88 0.13
C GLU A 20 -19.87 1.98 0.88
N ALA A 21 -19.13 2.81 0.14
CA ALA A 21 -18.71 4.12 0.64
C ALA A 21 -19.82 5.13 0.42
N ARG A 22 -20.14 5.95 1.43
CA ARG A 22 -21.19 6.97 1.32
C ARG A 22 -20.93 7.92 0.15
N TYR A 23 -19.69 8.40 0.05
CA TYR A 23 -19.24 9.21 -1.08
C TYR A 23 -17.92 8.68 -1.64
N PHE A 24 -17.77 8.71 -2.95
CA PHE A 24 -16.52 8.43 -3.64
C PHE A 24 -16.18 9.59 -4.56
N PHE A 25 -15.07 10.25 -4.28
CA PHE A 25 -14.59 11.45 -4.97
C PHE A 25 -13.36 11.12 -5.80
N LYS A 26 -13.40 11.50 -7.07
CA LYS A 26 -12.20 11.60 -7.91
C LYS A 26 -11.87 13.07 -8.12
N VAL A 27 -10.72 13.48 -7.59
CA VAL A 27 -10.25 14.87 -7.57
C VAL A 27 -9.11 15.07 -8.56
N GLU A 28 -9.11 16.21 -9.24
CA GLU A 28 -8.12 16.56 -10.27
C GLU A 28 -7.32 17.83 -9.91
N SER A 29 -7.49 18.41 -8.72
CA SER A 29 -6.67 19.54 -8.24
C SER A 29 -6.63 19.62 -6.71
N VAL A 30 -5.72 20.45 -6.18
CA VAL A 30 -5.67 20.77 -4.75
C VAL A 30 -6.95 21.47 -4.31
N ASP A 31 -7.48 22.41 -5.10
CA ASP A 31 -8.74 23.10 -4.79
C ASP A 31 -9.90 22.11 -4.65
N GLU A 32 -9.99 21.13 -5.55
CA GLU A 32 -11.01 20.07 -5.45
C GLU A 32 -10.84 19.22 -4.19
N ILE A 33 -9.61 18.96 -3.73
CA ILE A 33 -9.36 18.27 -2.46
C ILE A 33 -9.88 19.10 -1.28
N LEU A 34 -9.64 20.41 -1.28
CA LEU A 34 -10.10 21.32 -0.23
C LEU A 34 -11.63 21.41 -0.19
N ASP A 35 -12.27 21.49 -1.35
CA ASP A 35 -13.72 21.48 -1.47
C ASP A 35 -14.35 20.19 -0.92
N VAL A 36 -13.75 19.03 -1.24
CA VAL A 36 -14.21 17.74 -0.69
C VAL A 36 -14.06 17.70 0.82
N ARG A 37 -12.88 18.09 1.35
CA ARG A 37 -12.63 18.10 2.80
C ARG A 37 -13.62 18.98 3.53
N LYS A 38 -13.88 20.19 3.01
CA LYS A 38 -14.88 21.11 3.56
C LYS A 38 -16.27 20.47 3.57
N ARG A 39 -16.72 19.91 2.43
CA ARG A 39 -18.05 19.27 2.32
C ARG A 39 -18.23 18.09 3.28
N LEU A 40 -17.18 17.32 3.53
CA LEU A 40 -17.20 16.22 4.48
C LEU A 40 -17.18 16.72 5.93
N ALA A 41 -16.36 17.73 6.23
CA ALA A 41 -16.31 18.37 7.54
C ALA A 41 -17.63 19.01 7.95
N ASP A 42 -18.31 19.72 7.02
CA ASP A 42 -19.63 20.34 7.25
C ASP A 42 -20.71 19.31 7.66
N GLN A 43 -20.51 18.04 7.32
CA GLN A 43 -21.40 16.93 7.66
C GLN A 43 -20.85 16.03 8.79
N ASN A 44 -19.72 16.39 9.39
CA ASN A 44 -18.97 15.56 10.36
C ASN A 44 -18.67 14.16 9.82
N LEU A 45 -18.35 14.06 8.52
CA LEU A 45 -18.03 12.80 7.87
C LEU A 45 -16.52 12.62 7.76
N PRO A 46 -16.00 11.43 8.12
CA PRO A 46 -14.58 11.14 7.96
C PRO A 46 -14.25 10.95 6.48
N PHE A 47 -12.95 10.97 6.14
CA PHE A 47 -12.51 10.60 4.80
C PHE A 47 -11.36 9.59 4.82
N PHE A 48 -11.16 8.91 3.70
CA PHE A 48 -10.03 8.03 3.46
C PHE A 48 -9.47 8.24 2.06
N VAL A 49 -8.14 8.36 1.94
CA VAL A 49 -7.46 8.52 0.67
C VAL A 49 -7.13 7.16 0.08
N LEU A 50 -7.63 6.88 -1.13
CA LEU A 50 -7.49 5.60 -1.78
C LEU A 50 -6.59 5.70 -3.02
N GLY A 51 -5.51 4.91 -3.00
CA GLY A 51 -4.75 4.53 -4.20
C GLY A 51 -5.47 3.42 -4.98
N ASN A 52 -4.80 2.29 -5.21
CA ASN A 52 -5.42 1.13 -5.90
C ASN A 52 -6.09 0.12 -4.96
N GLY A 53 -6.23 0.44 -3.66
CA GLY A 53 -6.86 -0.45 -2.68
C GLY A 53 -6.14 -1.80 -2.48
N THR A 54 -4.80 -1.83 -2.65
CA THR A 54 -3.99 -3.06 -2.63
C THR A 54 -3.46 -3.45 -1.24
N ASN A 55 -3.77 -2.65 -0.21
CA ASN A 55 -3.41 -2.88 1.20
C ASN A 55 -4.59 -2.56 2.15
N LEU A 56 -5.82 -2.83 1.72
CA LEU A 56 -7.04 -2.38 2.39
C LEU A 56 -8.07 -3.50 2.49
N LEU A 57 -8.67 -3.66 3.68
CA LEU A 57 -9.86 -4.48 3.91
C LEU A 57 -10.99 -3.56 4.38
N VAL A 58 -11.97 -3.33 3.50
CA VAL A 58 -13.15 -2.51 3.81
C VAL A 58 -14.24 -3.41 4.37
N SER A 59 -14.84 -3.02 5.49
CA SER A 59 -15.94 -3.73 6.15
C SER A 59 -17.12 -4.00 5.21
N ASP A 60 -17.85 -5.10 5.44
CA ASP A 60 -19.10 -5.39 4.71
C ASP A 60 -20.18 -4.33 4.96
N LYS A 61 -20.13 -3.63 6.10
CA LYS A 61 -20.99 -2.48 6.40
C LYS A 61 -20.59 -1.22 5.61
N GLY A 62 -19.50 -1.27 4.86
CA GLY A 62 -18.99 -0.14 4.09
C GLY A 62 -18.29 0.91 4.95
N PHE A 63 -18.19 2.12 4.39
CA PHE A 63 -17.57 3.28 5.03
C PHE A 63 -18.52 4.48 4.96
N GLY A 64 -19.00 4.94 6.12
CA GLY A 64 -19.96 6.04 6.19
C GLY A 64 -19.42 7.43 5.79
N GLY A 65 -18.13 7.52 5.45
CA GLY A 65 -17.45 8.74 5.05
C GLY A 65 -17.19 8.86 3.55
N GLY A 66 -16.29 9.79 3.19
CA GLY A 66 -15.85 10.02 1.81
C GLY A 66 -14.56 9.29 1.46
N ILE A 67 -14.54 8.56 0.35
CA ILE A 67 -13.31 8.06 -0.27
C ILE A 67 -12.79 9.11 -1.25
N ILE A 68 -11.51 9.48 -1.14
CA ILE A 68 -10.86 10.41 -2.06
C ILE A 68 -9.81 9.65 -2.86
N THR A 69 -9.94 9.64 -4.19
CA THR A 69 -8.90 9.12 -5.09
C THR A 69 -8.34 10.23 -5.96
N LEU A 70 -7.03 10.20 -6.16
CA LEU A 70 -6.31 11.20 -6.95
C LEU A 70 -6.43 10.88 -8.44
N GLY A 71 -6.87 11.86 -9.21
CA GLY A 71 -7.10 11.78 -10.64
C GLY A 71 -5.84 11.87 -11.50
N LYS A 72 -6.05 12.04 -12.81
CA LYS A 72 -4.98 12.05 -13.82
C LYS A 72 -3.98 13.19 -13.61
N SER A 73 -4.41 14.33 -13.10
CA SER A 73 -3.51 15.46 -12.80
C SER A 73 -2.45 15.13 -11.76
N PHE A 74 -2.68 14.12 -10.91
CA PHE A 74 -1.72 13.60 -9.93
C PHE A 74 -0.98 12.36 -10.46
N SER A 75 -1.10 12.01 -11.73
CA SER A 75 -0.50 10.83 -12.36
C SER A 75 0.60 11.17 -13.37
N GLU A 76 1.35 12.24 -13.11
CA GLU A 76 2.49 12.66 -13.95
C GLU A 76 3.85 12.20 -13.39
N VAL A 77 4.77 11.87 -14.28
CA VAL A 77 6.20 11.70 -13.98
C VAL A 77 6.95 12.78 -14.75
N GLN A 78 7.43 13.80 -14.04
CA GLN A 78 8.23 14.89 -14.58
C GLN A 78 9.72 14.60 -14.39
N ASP A 79 10.50 14.70 -15.46
CA ASP A 79 11.96 14.67 -15.41
C ASP A 79 12.46 16.08 -15.11
N LEU A 80 13.22 16.22 -14.01
CA LEU A 80 13.83 17.47 -13.57
C LEU A 80 15.32 17.54 -13.96
N GLY A 81 15.82 16.56 -14.70
CA GLY A 81 17.21 16.43 -15.12
C GLY A 81 18.10 15.79 -14.05
N ASN A 82 19.28 15.31 -14.47
CA ASN A 82 20.32 14.75 -13.59
C ASN A 82 19.81 13.62 -12.66
N GLY A 83 18.92 12.76 -13.18
CA GLY A 83 18.33 11.66 -12.41
C GLY A 83 17.30 12.07 -11.36
N LYS A 84 16.87 13.33 -11.36
CA LYS A 84 15.82 13.82 -10.48
C LYS A 84 14.46 13.71 -11.16
N PHE A 85 13.51 13.04 -10.50
CA PHE A 85 12.14 12.86 -11.02
C PHE A 85 11.12 13.33 -10.00
N LYS A 86 10.23 14.24 -10.39
CA LYS A 86 9.03 14.57 -9.60
C LYS A 86 7.89 13.69 -10.07
N VAL A 87 7.29 12.95 -9.14
CA VAL A 87 6.31 11.91 -9.46
C VAL A 87 5.04 12.12 -8.65
N GLY A 88 3.91 12.25 -9.34
CA GLY A 88 2.62 12.43 -8.71
C GLY A 88 2.16 11.19 -7.93
N ALA A 89 1.43 11.40 -6.84
CA ALA A 89 0.99 10.35 -5.93
C ALA A 89 0.00 9.35 -6.58
N GLY A 90 -0.65 9.72 -7.68
CA GLY A 90 -1.51 8.86 -8.49
C GLY A 90 -0.76 8.00 -9.52
N VAL A 91 0.56 8.14 -9.67
CA VAL A 91 1.35 7.32 -10.60
C VAL A 91 1.45 5.88 -10.09
N SER A 92 1.27 4.90 -10.97
CA SER A 92 1.57 3.50 -10.63
C SER A 92 3.07 3.32 -10.40
N LEU A 93 3.45 2.70 -9.26
CA LEU A 93 4.85 2.45 -8.93
C LEU A 93 5.57 1.63 -10.02
N GLY A 94 4.92 0.61 -10.56
CA GLY A 94 5.44 -0.17 -11.68
C GLY A 94 5.55 0.62 -12.99
N ALA A 95 4.73 1.64 -13.20
CA ALA A 95 4.86 2.52 -14.37
C ALA A 95 6.04 3.48 -14.21
N PHE A 96 6.24 4.04 -13.01
CA PHE A 96 7.40 4.87 -12.71
C PHE A 96 8.72 4.10 -12.89
N ALA A 97 8.82 2.90 -12.32
CA ALA A 97 10.01 2.05 -12.46
C ALA A 97 10.33 1.71 -13.92
N ARG A 98 9.33 1.36 -14.73
CA ARG A 98 9.55 1.12 -16.18
C ARG A 98 9.98 2.38 -16.91
N LYS A 99 9.42 3.54 -16.56
CA LYS A 99 9.78 4.82 -17.17
C LYS A 99 11.23 5.20 -16.83
N SER A 100 11.66 5.04 -15.58
CA SER A 100 13.03 5.37 -15.17
C SER A 100 14.07 4.50 -15.89
N ILE A 101 13.81 3.18 -16.03
CA ILE A 101 14.69 2.26 -16.78
C ILE A 101 14.83 2.71 -18.23
N LYS A 102 13.72 3.03 -18.91
CA LYS A 102 13.73 3.51 -20.31
C LYS A 102 14.51 4.82 -20.49
N MET A 103 14.62 5.61 -19.43
CA MET A 103 15.38 6.86 -19.41
C MET A 103 16.84 6.66 -18.97
N GLY A 104 17.28 5.41 -18.78
CA GLY A 104 18.66 5.09 -18.40
C GLY A 104 18.96 5.26 -16.92
N TYR A 105 17.95 5.18 -16.04
CA TYR A 105 18.12 5.33 -14.60
C TYR A 105 17.80 4.06 -13.81
N SER A 106 18.65 3.77 -12.82
CA SER A 106 18.52 2.66 -11.89
C SER A 106 17.88 3.14 -10.56
N GLY A 107 17.89 2.29 -9.52
CA GLY A 107 17.47 2.72 -8.17
C GLY A 107 16.01 2.48 -7.76
N ILE A 108 15.10 2.12 -8.69
CA ILE A 108 13.70 1.78 -8.31
C ILE A 108 13.09 0.56 -9.03
N HIS A 109 13.84 -0.06 -9.94
CA HIS A 109 13.38 -1.16 -10.80
C HIS A 109 12.88 -2.40 -10.02
N LYS A 110 13.42 -2.70 -8.84
CA LYS A 110 13.00 -3.87 -8.04
C LYS A 110 11.63 -3.68 -7.38
N LEU A 111 11.15 -2.43 -7.27
CA LEU A 111 9.82 -2.13 -6.75
C LEU A 111 8.72 -2.26 -7.79
N ALA A 112 9.04 -2.49 -9.07
CA ALA A 112 8.06 -2.47 -10.16
C ALA A 112 6.92 -3.47 -9.99
N GLY A 113 7.18 -4.59 -9.30
CA GLY A 113 6.17 -5.61 -9.02
C GLY A 113 5.20 -5.25 -7.91
N ILE A 114 5.43 -4.19 -7.12
CA ILE A 114 4.55 -3.77 -6.02
C ILE A 114 3.28 -3.11 -6.60
N PRO A 115 2.07 -3.65 -6.30
CA PRO A 115 0.84 -3.08 -6.80
C PRO A 115 0.45 -1.85 -5.97
N GLY A 116 -0.05 -0.81 -6.62
CA GLY A 116 -0.44 0.43 -5.94
C GLY A 116 -0.03 1.68 -6.71
N THR A 117 -0.41 2.81 -6.13
CA THR A 117 0.06 4.13 -6.57
C THR A 117 1.25 4.57 -5.72
N LEU A 118 1.98 5.57 -6.19
CA LEU A 118 3.12 6.13 -5.49
C LEU A 118 2.74 6.69 -4.11
N GLY A 119 1.58 7.35 -3.98
CA GLY A 119 1.13 7.87 -2.69
C GLY A 119 0.98 6.78 -1.64
N GLY A 120 0.40 5.63 -2.02
CA GLY A 120 0.34 4.46 -1.14
C GLY A 120 1.72 3.86 -0.85
N ALA A 121 2.63 3.90 -1.81
CA ALA A 121 4.01 3.44 -1.63
C ALA A 121 4.80 4.31 -0.65
N ILE A 122 4.64 5.63 -0.70
CA ILE A 122 5.22 6.57 0.27
C ILE A 122 4.60 6.34 1.65
N TYR A 123 3.27 6.28 1.74
CA TYR A 123 2.55 6.07 3.00
C TYR A 123 3.05 4.83 3.76
N MET A 124 3.36 3.76 3.03
CA MET A 124 3.83 2.49 3.61
C MET A 124 5.35 2.31 3.61
N ASN A 125 6.15 3.27 3.12
CA ASN A 125 7.56 3.02 2.74
C ASN A 125 7.72 1.66 2.05
N ALA A 126 7.05 1.50 0.90
CA ALA A 126 6.95 0.22 0.22
C ALA A 126 8.34 -0.32 -0.14
N GLY A 127 8.54 -1.62 0.06
CA GLY A 127 9.83 -2.24 -0.16
C GLY A 127 9.74 -3.71 -0.56
N ALA A 128 10.62 -4.11 -1.47
CA ALA A 128 10.77 -5.47 -1.96
C ALA A 128 12.20 -5.71 -2.46
N TYR A 129 12.68 -6.96 -2.34
CA TYR A 129 13.98 -7.40 -2.88
C TYR A 129 15.19 -6.53 -2.47
N GLY A 130 15.20 -6.07 -1.21
CA GLY A 130 16.27 -5.24 -0.64
C GLY A 130 16.20 -3.76 -1.02
N GLN A 131 15.16 -3.34 -1.74
CA GLN A 131 14.91 -1.96 -2.13
C GLN A 131 13.69 -1.40 -1.40
N GLU A 132 13.74 -0.14 -0.98
CA GLU A 132 12.63 0.61 -0.37
C GLU A 132 12.51 2.00 -1.00
N ILE A 133 11.31 2.59 -0.93
CA ILE A 133 11.03 3.92 -1.47
C ILE A 133 11.96 4.99 -0.86
N CYS A 134 12.18 4.94 0.44
CA CYS A 134 13.00 5.92 1.17
C CYS A 134 14.46 5.99 0.70
N GLN A 135 14.98 4.95 0.05
CA GLN A 135 16.37 4.91 -0.42
C GLN A 135 16.64 5.83 -1.61
N THR A 136 15.59 6.19 -2.36
CA THR A 136 15.71 7.07 -3.54
C THR A 136 14.80 8.30 -3.46
N CYS A 137 13.81 8.31 -2.57
CA CYS A 137 13.00 9.49 -2.30
C CYS A 137 13.86 10.59 -1.66
N VAL A 138 13.76 11.82 -2.16
CA VAL A 138 14.45 12.99 -1.59
C VAL A 138 13.50 13.93 -0.88
N GLU A 139 12.28 14.11 -1.42
CA GLU A 139 11.26 14.96 -0.80
C GLU A 139 9.85 14.46 -1.11
N VAL A 140 8.90 14.81 -0.26
CA VAL A 140 7.48 14.50 -0.40
C VAL A 140 6.68 15.79 -0.24
N GLU A 141 5.76 16.03 -1.17
CA GLU A 141 4.75 17.08 -1.06
C GLU A 141 3.44 16.49 -0.55
N SER A 142 2.88 17.07 0.51
CA SER A 142 1.59 16.67 1.08
C SER A 142 0.73 17.87 1.46
N LEU A 143 -0.58 17.66 1.47
CA LEU A 143 -1.58 18.65 1.85
C LEU A 143 -2.11 18.37 3.26
N ASP A 144 -1.84 19.29 4.20
CA ASP A 144 -2.34 19.18 5.56
C ASP A 144 -3.83 19.54 5.67
N ALA A 145 -4.41 19.34 6.85
CA ALA A 145 -5.82 19.62 7.11
C ALA A 145 -6.22 21.10 6.99
N ASN A 146 -5.25 22.03 7.08
CA ASN A 146 -5.48 23.47 6.92
C ASN A 146 -5.40 23.92 5.45
N GLY A 147 -5.11 22.99 4.54
CA GLY A 147 -4.91 23.26 3.12
C GLY A 147 -3.55 23.84 2.78
N THR A 148 -2.57 23.70 3.66
CA THR A 148 -1.17 24.08 3.40
C THR A 148 -0.44 22.91 2.76
N VAL A 149 0.28 23.19 1.68
CA VAL A 149 1.19 22.22 1.06
C VAL A 149 2.53 22.28 1.80
N HIS A 150 2.95 21.13 2.33
CA HIS A 150 4.25 20.95 2.96
C HIS A 150 5.18 20.20 2.01
N THR A 151 6.42 20.65 1.93
CA THR A 151 7.52 19.90 1.30
C THR A 151 8.44 19.40 2.40
N ARG A 152 8.50 18.08 2.58
CA ARG A 152 9.37 17.43 3.58
C ARG A 152 10.46 16.65 2.90
N THR A 153 11.69 16.79 3.37
CA THR A 153 12.78 15.89 2.94
C THR A 153 12.49 14.46 3.40
N ALA A 154 13.10 13.46 2.78
CA ALA A 154 12.93 12.07 3.17
C ALA A 154 13.28 11.82 4.66
N ALA A 155 14.28 12.53 5.19
CA ALA A 155 14.64 12.47 6.61
C ALA A 155 13.53 13.02 7.54
N GLN A 156 12.73 13.98 7.05
CA GLN A 156 11.59 14.54 7.78
C GLN A 156 10.30 13.71 7.62
N CYS A 157 10.29 12.71 6.73
CA CYS A 157 9.12 11.86 6.48
C CYS A 157 9.01 10.68 7.46
N ASP A 158 9.94 10.56 8.42
CA ASP A 158 9.95 9.49 9.43
C ASP A 158 9.79 8.08 8.81
N PHE A 159 10.57 7.80 7.76
CA PHE A 159 10.51 6.50 7.10
C PHE A 159 11.11 5.39 7.98
N GLY A 160 10.39 4.27 8.06
CA GLY A 160 10.86 3.05 8.71
C GLY A 160 10.28 1.81 8.03
N TYR A 161 10.54 0.63 8.61
CA TYR A 161 9.99 -0.61 8.05
C TYR A 161 8.46 -0.59 8.06
N ARG A 162 7.86 -0.54 6.85
CA ARG A 162 6.40 -0.43 6.66
C ARG A 162 5.78 0.80 7.34
N HIS A 163 6.55 1.87 7.47
CA HIS A 163 6.20 3.06 8.25
C HIS A 163 6.59 4.36 7.54
N SER A 164 5.77 5.39 7.72
CA SER A 164 6.08 6.79 7.42
C SER A 164 5.31 7.69 8.39
N GLY A 165 5.76 8.91 8.59
CA GLY A 165 5.08 9.93 9.40
C GLY A 165 3.70 10.36 8.87
N PHE A 166 3.31 9.91 7.68
CA PHE A 166 1.97 10.13 7.13
C PHE A 166 0.93 9.14 7.68
N GLN A 167 1.36 8.06 8.34
CA GLN A 167 0.45 7.12 8.98
C GLN A 167 -0.13 7.72 10.25
N VAL A 168 -1.44 7.92 10.26
CA VAL A 168 -2.16 8.48 11.42
C VAL A 168 -3.12 7.45 12.03
N SER A 169 -3.58 7.71 13.25
CA SER A 169 -4.55 6.85 13.92
C SER A 169 -5.91 6.86 13.20
N SER A 170 -6.78 5.91 13.53
CA SER A 170 -8.16 5.93 13.03
C SER A 170 -8.94 7.15 13.55
N ASP A 171 -8.62 7.63 14.75
CA ASP A 171 -9.24 8.83 15.33
C ASP A 171 -8.81 10.09 14.58
N ASP A 172 -7.53 10.20 14.20
CA ASP A 172 -7.03 11.33 13.42
C ASP A 172 -7.64 11.34 12.01
N ARG A 173 -7.79 10.16 11.39
CA ARG A 173 -8.55 10.01 10.14
C ARG A 173 -10.00 10.45 10.31
N ALA A 174 -10.63 10.06 11.41
CA ALA A 174 -12.02 10.40 11.69
C ALA A 174 -12.22 11.91 11.86
N LYS A 175 -11.22 12.60 12.43
CA LYS A 175 -11.16 14.06 12.58
C LYS A 175 -10.74 14.80 11.31
N GLY A 176 -10.48 14.09 10.20
CA GLY A 176 -10.03 14.68 8.95
C GLY A 176 -8.60 15.25 9.00
N GLN A 177 -7.78 14.81 9.96
CA GLN A 177 -6.41 15.32 10.16
C GLN A 177 -5.38 14.62 9.28
N ALA A 178 -5.77 13.57 8.55
CA ALA A 178 -4.87 12.85 7.65
C ALA A 178 -4.39 13.74 6.51
N GLU A 179 -3.07 13.85 6.37
CA GLU A 179 -2.47 14.53 5.22
C GLU A 179 -2.66 13.73 3.93
N ILE A 180 -2.72 14.44 2.79
CA ILE A 180 -2.85 13.83 1.47
C ILE A 180 -1.53 14.00 0.74
N ILE A 181 -0.82 12.90 0.49
CA ILE A 181 0.41 12.92 -0.33
C ILE A 181 0.04 13.29 -1.77
N LEU A 182 0.67 14.33 -2.32
CA LEU A 182 0.38 14.87 -3.65
C LEU A 182 1.43 14.41 -4.66
N SER A 183 2.71 14.46 -4.28
CA SER A 183 3.84 14.06 -5.12
C SER A 183 5.06 13.69 -4.26
N ALA A 184 6.05 13.07 -4.87
CA ALA A 184 7.37 12.91 -4.27
C ALA A 184 8.45 13.06 -5.34
N THR A 185 9.58 13.63 -4.94
CA THR A 185 10.77 13.73 -5.79
C THR A 185 11.73 12.60 -5.45
N PHE A 186 12.33 12.01 -6.49
CA PHE A 186 13.30 10.93 -6.39
C PHE A 186 14.63 11.37 -6.98
N GLN A 187 15.74 10.94 -6.37
CA GLN A 187 17.06 10.97 -6.96
C GLN A 187 17.45 9.54 -7.34
N LEU A 188 17.57 9.31 -8.64
CA LEU A 188 17.99 8.04 -9.21
C LEU A 188 19.42 8.17 -9.76
N GLU A 189 20.08 7.02 -9.87
CA GLU A 189 21.44 6.95 -10.42
C GLU A 189 21.38 6.63 -11.90
N PRO A 190 22.22 7.28 -12.74
CA PRO A 190 22.45 6.81 -14.10
C PRO A 190 22.83 5.32 -14.10
N ALA A 191 22.26 4.54 -15.01
CA ALA A 191 22.48 3.10 -15.07
C ALA A 191 23.98 2.75 -15.15
N GLU A 192 24.72 3.51 -15.95
CA GLU A 192 26.18 3.37 -16.11
C GLU A 192 26.96 3.49 -14.80
N MET A 193 26.55 4.38 -13.90
CA MET A 193 27.20 4.56 -12.59
C MET A 193 26.97 3.37 -11.67
N SER A 194 25.84 2.67 -11.86
CA SER A 194 25.57 1.40 -11.17
C SER A 194 26.22 0.18 -11.84
N GLY A 195 27.02 0.38 -12.88
CA GLY A 195 27.64 -0.69 -13.67
C GLY A 195 26.64 -1.49 -14.50
N LYS A 196 25.47 -0.91 -14.79
CA LYS A 196 24.35 -1.56 -15.48
C LYS A 196 23.96 -0.80 -16.74
N ASP A 197 23.30 -1.48 -17.66
CA ASP A 197 22.60 -0.85 -18.77
C ASP A 197 21.07 -1.03 -18.62
N SER A 198 20.31 -0.39 -19.51
CA SER A 198 18.84 -0.47 -19.48
C SER A 198 18.36 -1.93 -19.64
N TYR A 199 19.07 -2.75 -20.42
CA TYR A 199 18.75 -4.16 -20.61
C TYR A 199 18.90 -4.99 -19.33
N THR A 200 19.99 -4.78 -18.59
CA THR A 200 20.26 -5.43 -17.31
C THR A 200 19.21 -5.03 -16.28
N LEU A 201 18.86 -3.75 -16.21
CA LEU A 201 17.82 -3.25 -15.31
C LEU A 201 16.44 -3.83 -15.65
N GLU A 202 16.10 -3.91 -16.93
CA GLU A 202 14.86 -4.55 -17.39
C GLU A 202 14.85 -6.04 -17.05
N THR A 203 15.96 -6.74 -17.24
CA THR A 203 16.11 -8.16 -16.87
C THR A 203 15.90 -8.37 -15.37
N GLU A 204 16.56 -7.59 -14.50
CA GLU A 204 16.39 -7.67 -13.05
C GLU A 204 14.94 -7.38 -12.62
N MET A 205 14.29 -6.41 -13.27
CA MET A 205 12.88 -6.11 -13.04
C MET A 205 12.00 -7.32 -13.40
N GLN A 206 12.22 -7.93 -14.57
CA GLN A 206 11.47 -9.11 -15.00
C GLN A 206 11.72 -10.32 -14.09
N GLU A 207 12.94 -10.53 -13.62
CA GLU A 207 13.26 -11.57 -12.64
C GLU A 207 12.52 -11.35 -11.32
N CYS A 208 12.46 -10.11 -10.81
CA CYS A 208 11.70 -9.79 -9.61
C CYS A 208 10.20 -10.08 -9.83
N MET A 209 9.64 -9.70 -10.98
CA MET A 209 8.25 -10.00 -11.32
C MET A 209 7.98 -11.50 -11.47
N ALA A 210 8.90 -12.26 -12.07
CA ALA A 210 8.79 -13.70 -12.22
C ALA A 210 8.85 -14.41 -10.86
N LYS A 211 9.82 -14.04 -10.00
CA LYS A 211 9.90 -14.52 -8.61
C LYS A 211 8.61 -14.24 -7.85
N ARG A 212 8.05 -13.03 -7.98
CA ARG A 212 6.77 -12.65 -7.36
C ARG A 212 5.63 -13.56 -7.84
N LYS A 213 5.50 -13.75 -9.16
CA LYS A 213 4.46 -14.60 -9.76
C LYS A 213 4.57 -16.07 -9.31
N ALA A 214 5.79 -16.58 -9.15
CA ALA A 214 6.02 -17.96 -8.71
C ALA A 214 5.74 -18.18 -7.21
N SER A 215 5.94 -17.15 -6.39
CA SER A 215 5.89 -17.26 -4.91
C SER A 215 4.64 -16.69 -4.27
N GLN A 216 3.74 -16.04 -5.03
CA GLN A 216 2.57 -15.36 -4.49
C GLN A 216 1.30 -15.74 -5.26
N PRO A 217 0.13 -15.79 -4.59
CA PRO A 217 -1.15 -16.16 -5.21
C PRO A 217 -1.76 -15.02 -6.04
N LEU A 218 -1.05 -14.55 -7.07
CA LEU A 218 -1.47 -13.39 -7.87
C LEU A 218 -2.71 -13.66 -8.76
N ASN A 219 -3.12 -14.93 -8.87
CA ASN A 219 -4.30 -15.35 -9.62
C ASN A 219 -5.61 -15.25 -8.83
N MET A 220 -5.54 -14.94 -7.53
CA MET A 220 -6.72 -14.77 -6.68
C MET A 220 -6.72 -13.38 -6.02
N PRO A 221 -7.89 -12.77 -5.77
CA PRO A 221 -7.95 -11.48 -5.08
C PRO A 221 -7.34 -11.56 -3.67
N ASN A 222 -6.41 -10.66 -3.38
CA ASN A 222 -5.71 -10.54 -2.09
C ASN A 222 -5.12 -9.14 -1.92
N ALA A 223 -4.72 -8.77 -0.70
CA ALA A 223 -4.03 -7.50 -0.41
C ALA A 223 -2.56 -7.68 0.01
N GLY A 224 -1.87 -8.66 -0.58
CA GLY A 224 -0.47 -8.91 -0.25
C GLY A 224 -0.27 -9.68 1.07
N SER A 225 0.85 -9.42 1.72
CA SER A 225 1.15 -9.99 3.03
C SER A 225 0.18 -9.46 4.08
N THR A 226 -0.48 -10.36 4.78
CA THR A 226 -1.50 -10.03 5.80
C THR A 226 -0.84 -9.48 7.06
N PHE A 227 0.32 -10.05 7.44
CA PHE A 227 1.07 -9.68 8.64
C PHE A 227 2.45 -9.11 8.30
N LYS A 228 2.86 -8.11 9.08
CA LYS A 228 4.20 -7.50 9.04
C LYS A 228 5.25 -8.52 9.47
N ARG A 229 6.51 -8.33 9.06
CA ARG A 229 7.63 -9.10 9.63
C ARG A 229 7.67 -8.92 11.15
N LEU A 230 8.09 -10.00 11.81
CA LEU A 230 8.24 -10.02 13.25
C LEU A 230 9.46 -9.20 13.65
N ASP A 231 9.26 -8.35 14.64
CA ASP A 231 10.34 -7.67 15.35
C ASP A 231 10.75 -8.56 16.52
N VAL A 232 11.58 -9.58 16.24
CA VAL A 232 12.08 -10.51 17.25
C VAL A 232 13.40 -9.97 17.79
N GLY A 233 13.31 -9.09 18.78
CA GLY A 233 14.44 -8.55 19.54
C GLY A 233 14.90 -9.44 20.70
N ALA A 234 14.93 -10.76 20.53
CA ALA A 234 15.31 -11.69 21.61
C ALA A 234 16.51 -12.55 21.19
N GLU A 235 17.53 -12.59 22.05
CA GLU A 235 18.81 -13.31 21.88
C GLU A 235 18.63 -14.83 21.66
N ASP A 236 17.46 -15.39 21.96
CA ASP A 236 17.15 -16.83 21.89
C ASP A 236 16.19 -17.24 20.76
N MET A 237 15.81 -16.33 19.85
CA MET A 237 14.99 -16.67 18.68
C MET A 237 15.86 -16.74 17.42
N PRO A 238 15.91 -17.88 16.69
CA PRO A 238 16.71 -17.96 15.47
C PRO A 238 16.19 -16.95 14.44
N GLN A 239 17.11 -16.16 13.87
CA GLN A 239 17.00 -15.26 12.69
C GLN A 239 15.58 -14.96 12.18
N GLN A 240 15.08 -13.72 12.34
CA GLN A 240 13.89 -13.11 11.69
C GLN A 240 13.05 -14.05 10.80
N ILE A 241 12.41 -15.05 11.41
CA ILE A 241 11.61 -16.02 10.66
C ILE A 241 10.34 -15.31 10.19
N ALA A 242 10.03 -15.42 8.89
CA ALA A 242 8.90 -14.73 8.29
C ALA A 242 7.56 -15.25 8.87
N PRO A 243 6.53 -14.39 9.02
CA PRO A 243 5.20 -14.79 9.48
C PRO A 243 4.64 -16.04 8.80
N GLY A 244 4.87 -16.17 7.48
CA GLY A 244 4.43 -17.32 6.70
C GLY A 244 4.93 -18.66 7.22
N TYR A 245 6.15 -18.72 7.76
CA TYR A 245 6.67 -19.96 8.36
C TYR A 245 5.82 -20.38 9.56
N TYR A 246 5.55 -19.48 10.50
CA TYR A 246 4.77 -19.82 11.70
C TYR A 246 3.32 -20.20 11.34
N ILE A 247 2.74 -19.53 10.35
CA ILE A 247 1.38 -19.86 9.87
C ILE A 247 1.36 -21.26 9.23
N GLU A 248 2.38 -21.60 8.43
CA GLU A 248 2.52 -22.93 7.85
C GLU A 248 2.77 -24.00 8.91
N GLN A 249 3.65 -23.73 9.88
CA GLN A 249 3.91 -24.64 11.00
C GLN A 249 2.70 -24.78 11.93
N ALA A 250 1.81 -23.80 12.00
CA ALA A 250 0.51 -23.92 12.66
C ALA A 250 -0.49 -24.80 11.89
N GLY A 251 -0.13 -25.30 10.70
CA GLY A 251 -0.97 -26.16 9.87
C GLY A 251 -2.10 -25.41 9.16
N LEU A 252 -1.94 -24.10 8.95
CA LEU A 252 -3.03 -23.24 8.49
C LEU A 252 -3.07 -23.02 6.97
N LYS A 253 -2.09 -23.49 6.19
CA LYS A 253 -2.17 -23.39 4.72
C LYS A 253 -3.39 -24.14 4.20
N GLY A 254 -4.20 -23.48 3.39
CA GLY A 254 -5.48 -24.00 2.89
C GLY A 254 -6.63 -23.95 3.90
N TYR A 255 -6.41 -23.45 5.13
CA TYR A 255 -7.50 -23.29 6.10
C TYR A 255 -8.47 -22.19 5.64
N ARG A 256 -9.76 -22.41 5.86
CA ARG A 256 -10.85 -21.54 5.38
C ARG A 256 -11.78 -21.09 6.50
N ILE A 257 -12.29 -19.87 6.37
CA ILE A 257 -13.49 -19.38 7.06
C ILE A 257 -14.35 -18.69 5.99
N GLY A 258 -15.59 -19.13 5.81
CA GLY A 258 -16.44 -18.67 4.71
C GLY A 258 -15.73 -18.81 3.35
N GLY A 259 -15.72 -17.73 2.57
CA GLY A 259 -15.03 -17.70 1.27
C GLY A 259 -13.53 -17.36 1.33
N ALA A 260 -13.00 -17.03 2.51
CA ALA A 260 -11.59 -16.67 2.70
C ALA A 260 -10.72 -17.90 2.95
N GLU A 261 -9.51 -17.91 2.39
CA GLU A 261 -8.54 -19.01 2.55
C GLU A 261 -7.14 -18.47 2.84
N VAL A 262 -6.39 -19.13 3.73
CA VAL A 262 -4.94 -18.95 3.83
C VAL A 262 -4.30 -19.62 2.61
N SER A 263 -3.63 -18.83 1.76
CA SER A 263 -3.11 -19.33 0.50
C SER A 263 -2.24 -20.57 0.65
N THR A 264 -2.52 -21.58 -0.18
CA THR A 264 -1.69 -22.77 -0.35
C THR A 264 -0.33 -22.48 -1.00
N VAL A 265 -0.20 -21.34 -1.68
CA VAL A 265 1.06 -20.88 -2.30
C VAL A 265 1.96 -20.19 -1.26
N HIS A 266 1.41 -19.24 -0.51
CA HIS A 266 2.17 -18.45 0.47
C HIS A 266 1.36 -18.18 1.74
N ALA A 267 1.74 -18.80 2.85
CA ALA A 267 0.94 -18.79 4.10
C ALA A 267 0.68 -17.40 4.72
N ASN A 268 1.52 -16.40 4.47
CA ASN A 268 1.25 -15.00 4.91
C ASN A 268 0.18 -14.27 4.06
N PHE A 269 -0.44 -14.92 3.07
CA PHE A 269 -1.47 -14.32 2.22
C PHE A 269 -2.81 -14.96 2.54
N ILE A 270 -3.81 -14.11 2.82
CA ILE A 270 -5.21 -14.52 2.76
C ILE A 270 -5.72 -14.17 1.36
N VAL A 271 -6.45 -15.09 0.74
CA VAL A 271 -7.06 -14.91 -0.57
C VAL A 271 -8.59 -14.98 -0.44
N ASN A 272 -9.28 -14.22 -1.28
CA ASN A 272 -10.68 -14.43 -1.57
C ASN A 272 -10.78 -15.63 -2.53
N ALA A 273 -10.99 -16.83 -1.99
CA ALA A 273 -10.99 -18.07 -2.77
C ALA A 273 -12.37 -18.39 -3.35
N ASP A 274 -13.44 -18.01 -2.65
CA ASP A 274 -14.82 -18.29 -3.06
C ASP A 274 -15.80 -17.25 -2.50
N ASN A 275 -15.88 -16.09 -3.17
CA ASN A 275 -16.83 -15.02 -2.83
C ASN A 275 -16.81 -14.61 -1.35
N ALA A 276 -15.61 -14.51 -0.77
CA ALA A 276 -15.38 -14.11 0.61
C ALA A 276 -16.04 -12.76 0.93
N THR A 277 -16.58 -12.63 2.14
CA THR A 277 -16.91 -11.33 2.73
C THR A 277 -15.68 -10.71 3.40
N ALA A 278 -15.74 -9.42 3.71
CA ALA A 278 -14.70 -8.78 4.50
C ALA A 278 -14.64 -9.36 5.92
N SER A 279 -15.80 -9.72 6.48
CA SER A 279 -15.93 -10.43 7.76
C SER A 279 -15.21 -11.78 7.75
N ASP A 280 -15.32 -12.56 6.67
CA ASP A 280 -14.60 -13.83 6.52
C ASP A 280 -13.08 -13.64 6.58
N ILE A 281 -12.57 -12.67 5.82
CA ILE A 281 -11.13 -12.35 5.76
C ILE A 281 -10.63 -11.87 7.12
N LYS A 282 -11.40 -11.01 7.79
CA LYS A 282 -11.07 -10.51 9.13
C LYS A 282 -11.06 -11.65 10.15
N ALA A 283 -12.09 -12.50 10.16
CA ALA A 283 -12.19 -13.64 11.07
C ALA A 283 -11.04 -14.64 10.86
N LEU A 284 -10.69 -14.91 9.60
CA LEU A 284 -9.56 -15.78 9.26
C LEU A 284 -8.24 -15.17 9.71
N SER A 285 -8.03 -13.86 9.51
CA SER A 285 -6.85 -13.17 10.02
C SER A 285 -6.75 -13.27 11.55
N GLU A 286 -7.85 -13.07 12.27
CA GLU A 286 -7.88 -13.14 13.74
C GLU A 286 -7.62 -14.58 14.24
N TYR A 287 -8.19 -15.58 13.57
CA TYR A 287 -7.94 -16.98 13.84
C TYR A 287 -6.46 -17.36 13.64
N VAL A 288 -5.84 -16.87 12.57
CA VAL A 288 -4.40 -17.08 12.31
C VAL A 288 -3.55 -16.45 13.42
N GLN A 289 -3.86 -15.21 13.84
CA GLN A 289 -3.17 -14.56 14.96
C GLN A 289 -3.28 -15.40 16.23
N GLN A 290 -4.50 -15.87 16.56
CA GLN A 290 -4.76 -16.70 17.73
C GLN A 290 -3.94 -18.00 17.69
N LYS A 291 -3.98 -18.74 16.59
CA LYS A 291 -3.31 -20.06 16.48
C LYS A 291 -1.80 -19.96 16.51
N VAL A 292 -1.23 -18.92 15.89
CA VAL A 292 0.21 -18.67 15.96
C VAL A 292 0.64 -18.26 17.36
N PHE A 293 -0.17 -17.45 18.07
CA PHE A 293 0.10 -17.11 19.46
C PHE A 293 0.00 -18.32 20.39
N GLU A 294 -1.05 -19.14 20.28
CA GLU A 294 -1.24 -20.36 21.07
C GLU A 294 -0.08 -21.34 20.91
N LYS A 295 0.44 -21.51 19.69
CA LYS A 295 1.47 -22.50 19.38
C LYS A 295 2.90 -22.02 19.64
N PHE A 296 3.19 -20.73 19.41
CA PHE A 296 4.55 -20.20 19.41
C PHE A 296 4.76 -19.02 20.38
N GLY A 297 3.71 -18.51 21.02
CA GLY A 297 3.78 -17.29 21.84
C GLY A 297 4.01 -16.02 21.02
N ILE A 298 3.90 -16.09 19.69
CA ILE A 298 4.21 -14.98 18.79
C ILE A 298 2.96 -14.19 18.45
N GLN A 299 3.00 -12.89 18.71
CA GLN A 299 1.92 -11.97 18.34
C GLN A 299 2.14 -11.39 16.94
N LEU A 300 1.44 -11.92 15.94
CA LEU A 300 1.44 -11.37 14.59
C LEU A 300 0.73 -10.00 14.55
N LYS A 301 1.34 -9.01 13.89
CA LYS A 301 0.75 -7.69 13.65
C LYS A 301 0.30 -7.56 12.20
N ARG A 302 -0.94 -7.13 11.96
CA ARG A 302 -1.47 -6.92 10.61
C ARG A 302 -0.73 -5.79 9.87
N GLU A 303 -0.49 -6.00 8.58
CA GLU A 303 0.01 -4.98 7.65
C GLU A 303 -1.16 -4.29 6.90
N ILE A 304 -2.23 -5.05 6.64
CA ILE A 304 -3.44 -4.55 5.98
C ILE A 304 -4.19 -3.54 6.85
N ILE A 305 -4.66 -2.46 6.22
CA ILE A 305 -5.48 -1.43 6.87
C ILE A 305 -6.93 -1.91 6.90
N LEU A 306 -7.57 -1.82 8.07
CA LEU A 306 -9.01 -2.03 8.20
C LEU A 306 -9.74 -0.69 8.08
N LEU A 307 -10.82 -0.66 7.29
CA LEU A 307 -11.61 0.55 7.08
C LEU A 307 -13.11 0.28 7.20
N GLY A 308 -13.80 1.19 7.89
CA GLY A 308 -15.24 1.09 8.12
C GLY A 308 -15.61 0.03 9.16
N GLY A 309 -16.93 -0.12 9.38
CA GLY A 309 -17.49 -0.98 10.43
C GLY A 309 -18.00 -0.22 11.64
#